data_AF-A0A8R1IKB9-F1
#
_entry.id   AF-A0A8R1IKB9-F1
#
_cell.length_a   1.000
_cell.length_b   1.000
_cell.length_c   1.000
_cell.angle_alpha   90.00
_cell.angle_beta   90.00
_cell.angle_gamma   90.00
#
_symmetry.space_group_name_H-M   'P 1'
#
loop_
_entity.id
_entity.type
_entity.pdbx_description
1 polymer ?
#
loop_
_entity_poly.entity_id
_entity_poly.type
_entity_poly.pdbx_seq_one_letter_code
_entity_poly.pdbx_strand_id
1 'polypeptide(L)'
;MEWGLNGALDVYVNGTKAKTLPMTSYYNGRRPLFRFDEVHWKLDTPLKAGDTIRIQKNNGDNLEYGVDFLEIEPVQAVIPRPANSVSVTDFGAIANDGKDDLAAFEAAVQSAVSTGKTLYIPEGTFHLGNMWKIGTPTNMINNLTVVGAGIWHTNIQFTNPNAASGGISFRVQGKLDFSNIYMNSMLRSRYNENAVYKGFMDNFGKNSKVSNVWVEHFECGFWVGDYAHTPAIIADGLVIENSRIRNNLADGVNFAQGTSNSTVRNSSVRNNGDDGLAVWTSNVNGAPAGVNNTFSFN
;
A
#
# COMPACT_ATOMS: atom_id res chain seq x y z
N MET A 1 2.28 -0.67 -29.37
CA MET A 1 1.73 0.50 -28.65
C MET A 1 2.43 0.56 -27.31
N GLU A 2 3.20 1.61 -27.06
CA GLU A 2 3.71 1.89 -25.71
C GLU A 2 2.54 1.99 -24.73
N TRP A 3 2.71 1.36 -23.56
CA TRP A 3 1.69 1.30 -22.52
C TRP A 3 2.04 2.39 -21.50
N GLY A 4 1.29 3.50 -21.54
CA GLY A 4 1.60 4.72 -20.76
C GLY A 4 2.61 5.64 -21.45
N LEU A 5 2.57 6.91 -21.09
CA LEU A 5 3.50 7.95 -21.51
C LEU A 5 4.19 8.52 -20.27
N ASN A 6 5.48 8.84 -20.41
CA ASN A 6 6.25 9.52 -19.37
C ASN A 6 6.43 10.99 -19.74
N GLY A 7 6.46 11.86 -18.74
CA GLY A 7 6.82 13.26 -18.90
C GLY A 7 7.05 13.94 -17.56
N ALA A 8 6.83 15.26 -17.47
CA ALA A 8 7.13 16.00 -16.24
C ALA A 8 6.38 17.32 -16.10
N LEU A 9 6.14 17.71 -14.85
CA LEU A 9 5.68 19.06 -14.48
C LEU A 9 6.65 19.70 -13.49
N ASP A 10 6.87 21.00 -13.63
CA ASP A 10 7.69 21.77 -12.72
C ASP A 10 6.86 22.32 -11.56
N VAL A 11 7.46 22.38 -10.37
CA VAL A 11 6.92 23.03 -9.18
C VAL A 11 7.71 24.32 -8.93
N TYR A 12 6.98 25.41 -8.74
CA TYR A 12 7.51 26.70 -8.34
C TYR A 12 6.97 27.10 -6.97
N VAL A 13 7.80 27.73 -6.15
CA VAL A 13 7.42 28.36 -4.88
C VAL A 13 7.85 29.82 -4.93
N ASN A 14 6.90 30.74 -4.75
CA ASN A 14 7.14 32.20 -4.80
C ASN A 14 7.87 32.65 -6.07
N GLY A 15 7.54 32.04 -7.22
CA GLY A 15 8.13 32.34 -8.52
C GLY A 15 9.48 31.68 -8.80
N THR A 16 10.11 31.02 -7.83
CA THR A 16 11.37 30.27 -8.01
C THR A 16 11.08 28.79 -8.25
N LYS A 17 11.74 28.18 -9.24
CA LYS A 17 11.60 26.74 -9.50
C LYS A 17 12.15 25.94 -8.31
N ALA A 18 11.32 25.10 -7.72
CA ALA A 18 11.65 24.26 -6.58
C ALA A 18 12.00 22.82 -6.99
N LYS A 19 11.24 22.22 -7.92
CA LYS A 19 11.45 20.82 -8.33
C LYS A 19 10.92 20.57 -9.75
N THR A 20 11.46 19.55 -10.42
CA THR A 20 10.83 18.91 -11.59
C THR A 20 10.28 17.57 -11.14
N LEU A 21 9.00 17.30 -11.37
CA LEU A 21 8.34 16.06 -10.97
C LEU A 21 8.20 15.14 -12.18
N PRO A 22 8.76 13.92 -12.15
CA PRO A 22 8.44 12.92 -13.15
C PRO A 22 6.98 12.51 -13.04
N MET A 23 6.32 12.38 -14.19
CA MET A 23 4.92 11.98 -14.32
C MET A 23 4.84 10.76 -15.25
N THR A 24 3.88 9.87 -15.00
CA THR A 24 3.61 8.75 -15.89
C THR A 24 2.12 8.46 -15.95
N SER A 25 1.62 8.03 -17.10
CA SER A 25 0.29 7.43 -17.24
C SER A 25 0.32 5.91 -17.29
N TYR A 26 1.43 5.30 -16.84
CA TYR A 26 1.62 3.85 -16.82
C TYR A 26 0.52 3.10 -16.04
N TYR A 27 0.11 3.64 -14.89
CA TYR A 27 -0.90 3.04 -14.03
C TYR A 27 -2.34 3.28 -14.54
N ASN A 28 -2.51 4.19 -15.51
CA ASN A 28 -3.84 4.62 -15.93
C ASN A 28 -4.54 3.60 -16.83
N GLY A 29 -5.87 3.50 -16.66
CA GLY A 29 -6.70 2.59 -17.43
C GLY A 29 -6.82 2.99 -18.91
N ARG A 30 -6.97 2.01 -19.81
CA ARG A 30 -7.15 2.24 -21.25
C ARG A 30 -8.56 2.68 -21.68
N ARG A 31 -9.56 2.54 -20.80
CA ARG A 31 -10.95 2.97 -21.04
C ARG A 31 -11.13 4.41 -20.53
N PRO A 32 -12.16 5.18 -20.93
CA PRO A 32 -12.32 6.59 -20.51
C PRO A 32 -12.72 6.77 -19.02
N LEU A 33 -12.20 5.93 -18.14
CA LEU A 33 -12.28 5.95 -16.68
C LEU A 33 -10.85 5.85 -16.14
N PHE A 34 -10.62 6.14 -14.85
CA PHE A 34 -9.27 6.11 -14.26
C PHE A 34 -8.27 6.98 -15.08
N ARG A 35 -8.71 8.21 -15.39
CA ARG A 35 -7.96 9.18 -16.24
C ARG A 35 -7.06 10.12 -15.42
N PHE A 36 -7.27 10.16 -14.11
CA PHE A 36 -6.44 10.88 -13.16
C PHE A 36 -5.64 9.88 -12.33
N ASP A 37 -4.52 10.37 -11.83
CA ASP A 37 -3.62 9.67 -10.93
C ASP A 37 -3.03 10.65 -9.92
N GLU A 38 -2.40 10.15 -8.87
CA GLU A 38 -1.70 10.97 -7.87
C GLU A 38 -0.19 10.72 -7.89
N VAL A 39 0.57 11.78 -7.64
CA VAL A 39 1.99 11.69 -7.28
C VAL A 39 2.23 12.54 -6.05
N HIS A 40 3.22 12.16 -5.24
CA HIS A 40 3.57 12.92 -4.04
C HIS A 40 5.07 13.16 -3.96
N TRP A 41 5.45 14.29 -3.35
CA TRP A 41 6.84 14.67 -3.18
C TRP A 41 7.02 15.52 -1.93
N LYS A 42 8.24 15.53 -1.40
CA LYS A 42 8.66 16.43 -0.33
C LYS A 42 9.30 17.69 -0.92
N LEU A 43 8.91 18.85 -0.40
CA LEU A 43 9.67 20.09 -0.59
C LEU A 43 10.82 20.14 0.43
N ASP A 44 11.94 20.73 0.04
CA ASP A 44 13.11 20.86 0.92
C ASP A 44 12.86 21.83 2.07
N THR A 45 11.91 22.77 1.89
CA THR A 45 11.44 23.72 2.92
C THR A 45 9.91 23.70 2.96
N PRO A 46 9.28 23.59 4.15
CA PRO A 46 7.84 23.65 4.28
C PRO A 46 7.27 24.98 3.77
N LEU A 47 6.15 24.90 3.05
CA LEU A 47 5.35 26.08 2.68
C LEU A 47 4.82 26.77 3.93
N LYS A 48 4.77 28.10 3.90
CA LYS A 48 4.18 28.95 4.92
C LYS A 48 2.90 29.59 4.40
N ALA A 49 2.04 30.01 5.31
CA ALA A 49 0.86 30.79 4.94
C ALA A 49 1.28 32.06 4.18
N GLY A 50 0.69 32.27 3.01
CA GLY A 50 1.03 33.37 2.10
C GLY A 50 1.99 33.00 0.97
N ASP A 51 2.67 31.84 1.04
CA ASP A 51 3.47 31.35 -0.08
C ASP A 51 2.56 30.98 -1.26
N THR A 52 3.08 31.16 -2.48
CA THR A 52 2.42 30.72 -3.71
C THR A 52 3.12 29.48 -4.27
N ILE A 53 2.39 28.38 -4.38
CA ILE A 53 2.82 27.17 -5.09
C ILE A 53 2.19 27.17 -6.49
N ARG A 54 2.99 26.87 -7.52
CA ARG A 54 2.52 26.77 -8.91
C ARG A 54 3.05 25.52 -9.57
N ILE A 55 2.16 24.75 -10.18
CA ILE A 55 2.49 23.64 -11.09
C ILE A 55 2.54 24.19 -12.51
N GLN A 56 3.60 23.92 -13.25
CA GLN A 56 3.83 24.50 -14.57
C GLN A 56 4.46 23.49 -15.54
N LYS A 57 3.90 23.39 -16.75
CA LYS A 57 4.51 22.64 -17.86
C LYS A 57 5.61 23.47 -18.50
N ASN A 58 6.85 22.99 -18.46
CA ASN A 58 8.02 23.63 -19.10
C ASN A 58 8.93 22.65 -19.86
N ASN A 59 8.62 21.36 -19.86
CA ASN A 59 9.51 20.32 -20.37
C ASN A 59 9.59 20.25 -21.91
N GLY A 60 8.80 21.05 -22.62
CA GLY A 60 8.82 21.14 -24.08
C GLY A 60 8.26 19.92 -24.82
N ASP A 61 7.72 18.93 -24.12
CA ASP A 61 7.05 17.81 -24.78
C ASP A 61 5.68 18.20 -25.36
N ASN A 62 5.13 17.32 -26.21
CA ASN A 62 3.84 17.53 -26.86
C ASN A 62 2.64 17.02 -26.04
N LEU A 63 2.82 16.78 -24.73
CA LEU A 63 1.76 16.28 -23.84
C LEU A 63 1.00 17.44 -23.18
N GLU A 64 -0.31 17.33 -23.18
CA GLU A 64 -1.20 18.13 -22.33
C GLU A 64 -1.34 17.47 -20.97
N TYR A 65 -1.30 18.27 -19.90
CA TYR A 65 -1.45 17.80 -18.53
C TYR A 65 -2.65 18.47 -17.88
N GLY A 66 -3.46 17.68 -17.17
CA GLY A 66 -4.48 18.17 -16.25
C GLY A 66 -3.97 18.12 -14.82
N VAL A 67 -4.16 19.21 -14.08
CA VAL A 67 -3.95 19.25 -12.62
C VAL A 67 -5.32 19.50 -11.99
N ASP A 68 -5.78 18.55 -11.16
CA ASP A 68 -7.07 18.68 -10.47
C ASP A 68 -6.91 19.55 -9.21
N PHE A 69 -6.19 19.06 -8.21
CA PHE A 69 -5.90 19.78 -6.97
C PHE A 69 -4.53 19.41 -6.39
N LEU A 70 -4.13 20.14 -5.34
CA LEU A 70 -2.98 19.81 -4.49
C LEU A 70 -3.47 19.59 -3.04
N GLU A 71 -3.07 18.49 -2.43
CA GLU A 71 -3.15 18.29 -0.98
C GLU A 71 -1.78 18.59 -0.37
N ILE A 72 -1.76 19.48 0.64
CA ILE A 72 -0.52 19.95 1.26
C ILE A 72 -0.63 19.72 2.76
N GLU A 73 0.37 19.05 3.33
CA GLU A 73 0.45 18.79 4.76
C GLU A 73 1.89 18.92 5.28
N PRO A 74 2.06 19.21 6.58
CA PRO A 74 3.35 19.04 7.23
C PRO A 74 3.76 17.56 7.22
N VAL A 75 4.97 17.27 6.74
CA VAL A 75 5.53 15.92 6.79
C VAL A 75 5.91 15.60 8.23
N GLN A 76 5.40 14.49 8.77
CA GLN A 76 5.71 14.06 10.13
C GLN A 76 7.18 13.66 10.25
N ALA A 77 7.73 13.74 11.47
CA ALA A 77 9.10 13.27 11.71
C ALA A 77 9.23 11.77 11.44
N VAL A 78 10.45 11.35 11.09
CA VAL A 78 10.81 9.94 10.93
C VAL A 78 10.55 9.21 12.25
N ILE A 79 9.81 8.10 12.19
CA ILE A 79 9.60 7.23 13.35
C ILE A 79 10.89 6.44 13.57
N PRO A 80 11.57 6.57 14.74
CA PRO A 80 12.82 5.88 14.96
C PRO A 80 12.64 4.38 15.15
N ARG A 81 13.69 3.61 14.85
CA ARG A 81 13.75 2.17 15.11
C ARG A 81 13.36 1.88 16.58
N PRO A 82 12.33 1.06 16.84
CA PRO A 82 11.97 0.70 18.21
C PRO A 82 13.11 -0.03 18.93
N ALA A 83 13.25 0.18 20.24
CA ALA A 83 14.19 -0.59 21.04
C ALA A 83 13.84 -2.09 20.97
N ASN A 84 14.85 -2.96 21.00
CA ASN A 84 14.69 -4.42 20.91
C ASN A 84 13.89 -4.90 19.67
N SER A 85 14.01 -4.20 18.54
CA SER A 85 13.47 -4.61 17.24
C SER A 85 14.54 -5.28 16.37
N VAL A 86 14.10 -5.93 15.30
CA VAL A 86 14.94 -6.30 14.14
C VAL A 86 14.61 -5.39 12.97
N SER A 87 15.59 -5.05 12.13
CA SER A 87 15.39 -4.22 10.93
C SER A 87 15.64 -5.04 9.68
N VAL A 88 14.93 -4.78 8.57
CA VAL A 88 15.24 -5.40 7.27
C VAL A 88 16.69 -5.18 6.84
N THR A 89 17.29 -4.05 7.24
CA THR A 89 18.70 -3.72 6.98
C THR A 89 19.68 -4.61 7.76
N ASP A 90 19.26 -5.19 8.89
CA ASP A 90 20.09 -6.17 9.62
C ASP A 90 20.29 -7.46 8.80
N PHE A 91 19.43 -7.69 7.80
CA PHE A 91 19.44 -8.85 6.91
C PHE A 91 19.86 -8.51 5.47
N GLY A 92 20.42 -7.32 5.25
CA GLY A 92 21.03 -6.93 3.99
C GLY A 92 20.14 -6.14 3.02
N ALA A 93 18.93 -5.74 3.42
CA ALA A 93 18.16 -4.77 2.63
C ALA A 93 18.89 -3.43 2.58
N ILE A 94 18.92 -2.77 1.43
CA ILE A 94 19.61 -1.49 1.22
C ILE A 94 18.64 -0.51 0.58
N ALA A 95 18.22 0.49 1.34
CA ALA A 95 17.36 1.55 0.83
C ALA A 95 18.00 2.30 -0.35
N ASN A 96 17.17 2.66 -1.33
CA ASN A 96 17.46 3.58 -2.43
C ASN A 96 18.56 3.12 -3.42
N ASP A 97 18.95 1.84 -3.43
CA ASP A 97 19.98 1.34 -4.36
C ASP A 97 19.40 0.75 -5.67
N GLY A 98 18.07 0.66 -5.77
CA GLY A 98 17.35 0.14 -6.93
C GLY A 98 17.37 -1.38 -7.08
N LYS A 99 17.90 -2.12 -6.09
CA LYS A 99 18.01 -3.59 -6.12
C LYS A 99 16.92 -4.23 -5.29
N ASP A 100 16.74 -5.53 -5.53
CA ASP A 100 15.74 -6.35 -4.84
C ASP A 100 16.13 -6.59 -3.37
N ASP A 101 15.19 -6.31 -2.47
CA ASP A 101 15.31 -6.46 -1.02
C ASP A 101 14.47 -7.63 -0.47
N LEU A 102 13.73 -8.36 -1.32
CA LEU A 102 12.72 -9.33 -0.87
C LEU A 102 13.31 -10.43 0.00
N ALA A 103 14.48 -10.96 -0.36
CA ALA A 103 15.16 -11.98 0.43
C ALA A 103 15.51 -11.49 1.86
N ALA A 104 15.91 -10.22 2.00
CA ALA A 104 16.20 -9.62 3.29
C ALA A 104 14.91 -9.40 4.10
N PHE A 105 13.81 -8.99 3.45
CA PHE A 105 12.50 -8.87 4.08
C PHE A 105 11.98 -10.23 4.61
N GLU A 106 12.11 -11.29 3.82
CA GLU A 106 11.72 -12.65 4.23
C GLU A 106 12.55 -13.14 5.42
N ALA A 107 13.87 -12.94 5.39
CA ALA A 107 14.76 -13.29 6.51
C ALA A 107 14.44 -12.48 7.78
N ALA A 108 14.13 -11.19 7.64
CA ALA A 108 13.77 -10.32 8.74
C ALA A 108 12.44 -10.73 9.39
N VAL A 109 11.44 -11.15 8.60
CA VAL A 109 10.19 -11.72 9.12
C VAL A 109 10.46 -12.98 9.94
N GLN A 110 11.27 -13.90 9.43
CA GLN A 110 11.62 -15.13 10.17
C GLN A 110 12.29 -14.82 11.51
N SER A 111 13.21 -13.84 11.53
CA SER A 111 13.86 -13.40 12.76
C SER A 111 12.88 -12.72 13.73
N ALA A 112 12.03 -11.82 13.24
CA ALA A 112 11.02 -11.12 14.05
C ALA A 112 10.08 -12.12 14.72
N VAL A 113 9.57 -13.09 13.95
CA VAL A 113 8.66 -14.14 14.45
C VAL A 113 9.35 -15.04 15.47
N SER A 114 10.55 -15.56 15.17
CA SER A 114 11.27 -16.47 16.07
C SER A 114 11.72 -15.82 17.38
N THR A 115 11.96 -14.50 17.37
CA THR A 115 12.40 -13.75 18.56
C THR A 115 11.27 -12.98 19.24
N GLY A 116 10.06 -12.98 18.68
CA GLY A 116 8.93 -12.19 19.17
C GLY A 116 9.17 -10.68 19.14
N LYS A 117 10.05 -10.21 18.25
CA LYS A 117 10.44 -8.80 18.14
C LYS A 117 9.63 -8.09 17.08
N THR A 118 9.54 -6.77 17.21
CA THR A 118 9.02 -5.90 16.16
C THR A 118 9.96 -5.93 14.96
N LEU A 119 9.39 -6.05 13.75
CA LEU A 119 10.08 -5.82 12.49
C LEU A 119 9.99 -4.33 12.12
N TYR A 120 11.14 -3.69 11.97
CA TYR A 120 11.26 -2.30 11.57
C TYR A 120 11.72 -2.18 10.11
N ILE A 121 11.13 -1.25 9.37
CA ILE A 121 11.55 -0.88 8.02
C ILE A 121 11.96 0.60 8.05
N PRO A 122 13.25 0.94 7.89
CA PRO A 122 13.71 2.32 8.02
C PRO A 122 13.26 3.20 6.85
N GLU A 123 13.66 4.47 6.90
CA GLU A 123 13.45 5.41 5.80
C GLU A 123 14.16 4.96 4.52
N GLY A 124 13.56 5.27 3.38
CA GLY A 124 14.03 4.97 2.05
C GLY A 124 13.06 4.11 1.23
N THR A 125 13.45 3.87 -0.02
CA THR A 125 12.72 3.01 -0.95
C THR A 125 13.38 1.64 -1.01
N PHE A 126 12.59 0.60 -0.75
CA PHE A 126 12.98 -0.81 -0.87
C PHE A 126 12.22 -1.43 -2.04
N HIS A 127 12.91 -2.23 -2.87
CA HIS A 127 12.28 -2.82 -4.06
C HIS A 127 12.01 -4.31 -3.82
N LEU A 128 10.77 -4.75 -4.06
CA LEU A 128 10.39 -6.15 -3.94
C LEU A 128 9.98 -6.70 -5.31
N GLY A 129 10.77 -7.62 -5.86
CA GLY A 129 10.56 -8.21 -7.19
C GLY A 129 9.50 -9.30 -7.27
N ASN A 130 8.85 -9.61 -6.14
CA ASN A 130 7.71 -10.52 -6.09
C ASN A 130 6.78 -10.18 -4.91
N MET A 131 5.69 -10.92 -4.76
CA MET A 131 4.78 -10.85 -3.61
C MET A 131 5.54 -11.14 -2.32
N TRP A 132 5.39 -10.27 -1.33
CA TRP A 132 5.93 -10.49 0.00
C TRP A 132 4.98 -11.40 0.79
N LYS A 133 5.38 -12.65 0.99
CA LYS A 133 4.61 -13.66 1.71
C LYS A 133 5.04 -13.69 3.17
N ILE A 134 4.12 -13.37 4.07
CA ILE A 134 4.37 -13.30 5.51
C ILE A 134 3.72 -14.53 6.15
N GLY A 135 4.53 -15.59 6.28
CA GLY A 135 4.09 -16.92 6.71
C GLY A 135 3.59 -17.80 5.55
N THR A 136 3.12 -19.00 5.87
CA THR A 136 2.52 -19.92 4.89
C THR A 136 1.18 -20.46 5.41
N PRO A 137 0.29 -20.99 4.54
CA PRO A 137 -0.95 -21.62 5.00
C PRO A 137 -0.72 -22.77 6.01
N THR A 138 0.39 -23.51 5.88
CA THR A 138 0.72 -24.62 6.77
C THR A 138 1.53 -24.23 8.01
N ASN A 139 2.11 -23.03 8.02
CA ASN A 139 2.89 -22.50 9.14
C ASN A 139 2.52 -21.03 9.35
N MET A 140 1.30 -20.82 9.87
CA MET A 140 0.76 -19.50 10.13
C MET A 140 1.47 -18.81 11.30
N ILE A 141 1.63 -17.50 11.19
CA ILE A 141 2.25 -16.68 12.23
C ILE A 141 1.23 -16.38 13.32
N ASN A 142 1.63 -16.56 14.58
CA ASN A 142 0.80 -16.18 15.72
C ASN A 142 0.67 -14.67 15.82
N ASN A 143 1.75 -13.97 16.13
CA ASN A 143 1.73 -12.51 16.27
C ASN A 143 2.88 -11.91 15.47
N LEU A 144 2.64 -10.74 14.87
CA LEU A 144 3.66 -9.97 14.18
C LEU A 144 3.36 -8.48 14.28
N THR A 145 4.38 -7.71 14.63
CA THR A 145 4.35 -6.25 14.52
C THR A 145 5.35 -5.81 13.45
N VAL A 146 4.88 -5.06 12.47
CA VAL A 146 5.67 -4.42 11.43
C VAL A 146 5.45 -2.91 11.49
N VAL A 147 6.52 -2.13 11.55
CA VAL A 147 6.45 -0.67 11.59
C VAL A 147 7.48 -0.05 10.67
N GLY A 148 7.02 0.79 9.75
CA GLY A 148 7.86 1.65 8.93
C GLY A 148 8.20 2.97 9.63
N ALA A 149 9.03 3.77 8.97
CA ALA A 149 9.44 5.07 9.47
C ALA A 149 8.42 6.21 9.21
N GLY A 150 7.28 5.91 8.58
CA GLY A 150 6.21 6.84 8.21
C GLY A 150 5.87 6.79 6.72
N ILE A 151 4.62 7.11 6.35
CA ILE A 151 4.14 7.08 4.95
C ILE A 151 4.92 7.99 3.99
N TRP A 152 5.61 9.01 4.51
CA TRP A 152 6.46 9.92 3.73
C TRP A 152 7.96 9.52 3.72
N HIS A 153 8.32 8.45 4.42
CA HIS A 153 9.72 8.06 4.67
C HIS A 153 10.03 6.65 4.23
N THR A 154 9.15 5.68 4.50
CA THR A 154 9.33 4.28 4.07
C THR A 154 8.46 3.98 2.86
N ASN A 155 9.09 3.65 1.74
CA ASN A 155 8.45 3.24 0.50
C ASN A 155 8.79 1.77 0.19
N ILE A 156 7.75 0.96 -0.01
CA ILE A 156 7.89 -0.37 -0.61
C ILE A 156 7.41 -0.30 -2.05
N GLN A 157 8.35 -0.46 -3.00
CA GLN A 157 8.06 -0.51 -4.42
C GLN A 157 8.07 -1.95 -4.91
N PHE A 158 6.91 -2.51 -5.26
CA PHE A 158 6.88 -3.79 -5.98
C PHE A 158 7.25 -3.55 -7.44
N THR A 159 8.19 -4.33 -8.00
CA THR A 159 8.79 -4.02 -9.32
C THR A 159 8.33 -4.94 -10.44
N ASN A 160 7.62 -6.02 -10.13
CA ASN A 160 7.19 -7.01 -11.11
C ASN A 160 5.77 -6.72 -11.60
N PRO A 161 5.52 -6.54 -12.91
CA PRO A 161 4.21 -6.19 -13.43
C PRO A 161 3.27 -7.39 -13.58
N ASN A 162 3.77 -8.62 -13.43
CA ASN A 162 3.01 -9.83 -13.73
C ASN A 162 1.99 -10.16 -12.64
N ALA A 163 0.98 -10.95 -12.99
CA ALA A 163 0.04 -11.51 -12.03
C ALA A 163 0.76 -12.28 -10.90
N ALA A 164 0.18 -12.28 -9.70
CA ALA A 164 0.66 -12.92 -8.48
C ALA A 164 2.10 -12.56 -8.08
N SER A 165 2.59 -11.38 -8.51
CA SER A 165 4.00 -11.01 -8.38
C SER A 165 4.24 -9.71 -7.59
N GLY A 166 3.31 -9.32 -6.73
CA GLY A 166 3.54 -8.26 -5.74
C GLY A 166 2.37 -8.12 -4.79
N GLY A 167 2.43 -7.10 -3.94
CA GLY A 167 1.55 -7.00 -2.78
C GLY A 167 2.01 -7.88 -1.62
N ILE A 168 1.27 -7.79 -0.50
CA ILE A 168 1.58 -8.52 0.73
C ILE A 168 0.50 -9.57 1.00
N SER A 169 0.92 -10.84 1.07
CA SER A 169 0.06 -11.97 1.47
C SER A 169 0.33 -12.30 2.93
N PHE A 170 -0.66 -12.07 3.80
CA PHE A 170 -0.56 -12.41 5.22
C PHE A 170 -1.04 -13.84 5.47
N ARG A 171 -0.28 -14.58 6.27
CA ARG A 171 -0.69 -15.88 6.84
C ARG A 171 -0.61 -15.79 8.36
N VAL A 172 -1.43 -14.92 8.95
CA VAL A 172 -1.46 -14.64 10.39
C VAL A 172 -2.74 -15.21 11.01
N GLN A 173 -2.62 -15.93 12.12
CA GLN A 173 -3.76 -16.50 12.86
C GLN A 173 -4.06 -15.79 14.19
N GLY A 174 -3.06 -15.19 14.84
CA GLY A 174 -3.23 -14.35 16.02
C GLY A 174 -3.28 -12.88 15.63
N LYS A 175 -2.49 -12.02 16.28
CA LYS A 175 -2.57 -10.55 16.11
C LYS A 175 -1.50 -10.00 15.18
N LEU A 176 -1.93 -9.31 14.12
CA LEU A 176 -1.09 -8.47 13.27
C LEU A 176 -1.19 -7.00 13.72
N ASP A 177 -0.07 -6.29 13.74
CA ASP A 177 -0.02 -4.83 13.76
C ASP A 177 0.95 -4.36 12.65
N PHE A 178 0.42 -3.76 11.59
CA PHE A 178 1.20 -3.29 10.43
C PHE A 178 0.99 -1.79 10.23
N SER A 179 2.05 -1.00 10.20
CA SER A 179 1.88 0.46 10.13
C SER A 179 3.00 1.28 9.50
N ASN A 180 2.67 2.53 9.16
CA ASN A 180 3.61 3.62 8.86
C ASN A 180 4.43 3.43 7.58
N ILE A 181 3.80 2.98 6.50
CA ILE A 181 4.47 2.60 5.24
C ILE A 181 3.65 3.11 4.04
N TYR A 182 4.33 3.64 3.03
CA TYR A 182 3.79 3.79 1.68
C TYR A 182 4.14 2.57 0.82
N MET A 183 3.20 2.12 -0.01
CA MET A 183 3.40 1.02 -0.94
C MET A 183 2.90 1.39 -2.33
N ASN A 184 3.69 1.02 -3.33
CA ASN A 184 3.36 1.16 -4.73
C ASN A 184 3.59 -0.16 -5.49
N SER A 185 2.86 -0.35 -6.58
CA SER A 185 2.99 -1.52 -7.44
C SER A 185 3.77 -1.21 -8.73
N MET A 186 3.95 -2.24 -9.58
CA MET A 186 4.25 -2.09 -11.01
C MET A 186 3.09 -2.64 -11.88
N LEU A 187 1.89 -2.74 -11.31
CA LEU A 187 0.69 -3.31 -11.92
C LEU A 187 -0.06 -2.26 -12.77
N ARG A 188 -0.62 -2.71 -13.90
CA ARG A 188 -1.41 -1.86 -14.81
C ARG A 188 -2.64 -2.55 -15.41
N SER A 189 -3.02 -3.70 -14.86
CA SER A 189 -4.10 -4.54 -15.38
C SER A 189 -4.74 -5.33 -14.23
N ARG A 190 -6.08 -5.46 -14.25
CA ARG A 190 -6.81 -6.39 -13.37
C ARG A 190 -6.59 -7.86 -13.75
N TYR A 191 -5.93 -8.13 -14.88
CA TYR A 191 -5.72 -9.49 -15.42
C TYR A 191 -7.04 -10.30 -15.49
N ASN A 192 -8.16 -9.65 -15.87
CA ASN A 192 -9.50 -10.24 -15.84
C ASN A 192 -9.74 -10.96 -14.50
N GLU A 193 -9.66 -10.22 -13.40
CA GLU A 193 -9.89 -10.69 -12.03
C GLU A 193 -8.85 -11.72 -11.52
N ASN A 194 -7.80 -12.00 -12.29
CA ASN A 194 -6.74 -12.96 -11.95
C ASN A 194 -5.39 -12.29 -11.61
N ALA A 195 -5.38 -11.00 -11.23
CA ALA A 195 -4.11 -10.33 -10.92
C ALA A 195 -3.45 -10.87 -9.66
N VAL A 196 -4.22 -11.23 -8.61
CA VAL A 196 -3.71 -11.70 -7.30
C VAL A 196 -2.60 -10.77 -6.79
N TYR A 197 -2.88 -9.46 -6.83
CA TYR A 197 -1.89 -8.41 -6.64
C TYR A 197 -2.51 -7.24 -5.89
N LYS A 198 -3.18 -7.56 -4.78
CA LYS A 198 -3.74 -6.56 -3.86
C LYS A 198 -2.63 -6.01 -2.96
N GLY A 199 -2.78 -4.79 -2.45
CA GLY A 199 -1.83 -4.22 -1.50
C GLY A 199 -1.63 -5.14 -0.29
N PHE A 200 -2.74 -5.58 0.29
CA PHE A 200 -2.79 -6.58 1.36
C PHE A 200 -3.87 -7.63 1.10
N MET A 201 -3.55 -8.91 1.31
CA MET A 201 -4.48 -10.02 1.06
C MET A 201 -4.29 -11.21 2.01
N ASP A 202 -5.25 -12.15 1.93
CA ASP A 202 -5.31 -13.43 2.66
C ASP A 202 -5.71 -13.31 4.14
N ASN A 203 -4.91 -13.85 5.07
CA ASN A 203 -5.29 -14.12 6.46
C ASN A 203 -4.72 -13.07 7.41
N PHE A 204 -5.58 -12.14 7.86
CA PHE A 204 -5.19 -11.01 8.71
C PHE A 204 -5.23 -11.34 10.22
N GLY A 205 -5.75 -12.49 10.62
CA GLY A 205 -5.82 -12.91 12.02
C GLY A 205 -6.93 -12.23 12.83
N LYS A 206 -6.75 -12.16 14.15
CA LYS A 206 -7.75 -11.68 15.12
C LYS A 206 -7.29 -10.45 15.88
N ASN A 207 -8.19 -9.49 16.06
CA ASN A 207 -7.92 -8.21 16.74
C ASN A 207 -6.70 -7.48 16.15
N SER A 208 -6.52 -7.63 14.85
CA SER A 208 -5.40 -7.10 14.09
C SER A 208 -5.61 -5.66 13.71
N LYS A 209 -4.53 -4.98 13.35
CA LYS A 209 -4.54 -3.59 12.93
C LYS A 209 -3.64 -3.39 11.72
N VAL A 210 -4.15 -2.69 10.71
CA VAL A 210 -3.33 -2.05 9.67
C VAL A 210 -3.60 -0.56 9.73
N SER A 211 -2.58 0.26 9.97
CA SER A 211 -2.82 1.68 10.21
C SER A 211 -1.74 2.59 9.68
N ASN A 212 -2.11 3.82 9.34
CA ASN A 212 -1.15 4.80 8.84
C ASN A 212 -0.38 4.25 7.64
N VAL A 213 -1.09 3.63 6.69
CA VAL A 213 -0.51 3.17 5.43
C VAL A 213 -1.03 4.02 4.27
N TRP A 214 -0.20 4.15 3.23
CA TRP A 214 -0.60 4.77 1.97
C TRP A 214 -0.37 3.75 0.85
N VAL A 215 -1.43 3.28 0.20
CA VAL A 215 -1.36 2.19 -0.78
C VAL A 215 -2.02 2.59 -2.10
N GLU A 216 -1.26 2.46 -3.19
CA GLU A 216 -1.67 2.88 -4.53
C GLU A 216 -1.27 1.88 -5.62
N HIS A 217 -2.04 1.87 -6.71
CA HIS A 217 -1.79 1.11 -7.94
C HIS A 217 -1.88 -0.41 -7.83
N PHE A 218 -2.46 -0.95 -6.77
CA PHE A 218 -2.69 -2.40 -6.67
C PHE A 218 -3.96 -2.83 -7.40
N GLU A 219 -4.19 -4.14 -7.48
CA GLU A 219 -5.47 -4.68 -7.94
C GLU A 219 -6.60 -4.14 -7.05
N CYS A 220 -6.51 -4.39 -5.74
CA CYS A 220 -7.31 -3.74 -4.70
C CYS A 220 -6.35 -3.20 -3.64
N GLY A 221 -6.77 -2.23 -2.83
CA GLY A 221 -6.00 -1.85 -1.65
C GLY A 221 -5.91 -3.02 -0.65
N PHE A 222 -7.06 -3.57 -0.28
CA PHE A 222 -7.19 -4.68 0.68
C PHE A 222 -8.21 -5.71 0.21
N TRP A 223 -7.84 -6.99 0.26
CA TRP A 223 -8.75 -8.12 0.08
C TRP A 223 -8.65 -9.07 1.25
N VAL A 224 -9.52 -8.91 2.24
CA VAL A 224 -9.50 -9.66 3.49
C VAL A 224 -10.35 -10.91 3.31
N GLY A 225 -9.72 -12.08 3.24
CA GLY A 225 -10.45 -13.32 3.06
C GLY A 225 -9.55 -14.54 2.88
N ASP A 226 -9.98 -15.66 3.45
CA ASP A 226 -9.27 -16.93 3.33
C ASP A 226 -9.78 -17.77 2.16
N TYR A 227 -8.84 -18.23 1.33
CA TYR A 227 -9.08 -19.18 0.26
C TYR A 227 -8.18 -20.42 0.38
N ALA A 228 -7.37 -20.51 1.44
CA ALA A 228 -6.35 -21.55 1.59
C ALA A 228 -6.79 -22.72 2.51
N HIS A 229 -7.84 -22.55 3.32
CA HIS A 229 -8.32 -23.58 4.24
C HIS A 229 -9.72 -24.09 3.88
N THR A 230 -10.07 -25.27 4.38
CA THR A 230 -11.42 -25.87 4.27
C THR A 230 -11.73 -26.63 5.58
N PRO A 231 -12.62 -26.12 6.45
CA PRO A 231 -13.36 -24.88 6.29
C PRO A 231 -12.43 -23.65 6.29
N ALA A 232 -12.85 -22.59 5.59
CA ALA A 232 -12.14 -21.31 5.59
C ALA A 232 -12.08 -20.70 7.00
N ILE A 233 -10.96 -20.06 7.32
CA ILE A 233 -10.80 -19.25 8.55
C ILE A 233 -11.12 -17.78 8.27
N ILE A 234 -11.43 -16.99 9.29
CA ILE A 234 -11.83 -15.58 9.13
C ILE A 234 -10.88 -14.62 9.83
N ALA A 235 -10.78 -13.41 9.29
CA ALA A 235 -10.33 -12.27 10.07
C ALA A 235 -11.49 -11.76 10.95
N ASP A 236 -11.22 -11.52 12.23
CA ASP A 236 -12.21 -11.08 13.19
C ASP A 236 -11.67 -9.93 14.05
N GLY A 237 -12.38 -8.80 14.09
CA GLY A 237 -11.91 -7.62 14.83
C GLY A 237 -10.76 -6.87 14.15
N LEU A 238 -10.59 -6.98 12.83
CA LEU A 238 -9.57 -6.22 12.09
C LEU A 238 -9.93 -4.73 12.08
N VAL A 239 -8.96 -3.85 12.36
CA VAL A 239 -9.10 -2.40 12.18
C VAL A 239 -8.13 -1.90 11.13
N ILE A 240 -8.66 -1.31 10.06
CA ILE A 240 -7.93 -0.51 9.09
C ILE A 240 -8.20 0.96 9.41
N GLU A 241 -7.17 1.75 9.73
CA GLU A 241 -7.39 3.15 10.10
C GLU A 241 -6.29 4.12 9.70
N ASN A 242 -6.65 5.42 9.63
CA ASN A 242 -5.70 6.51 9.38
C ASN A 242 -4.91 6.33 8.07
N SER A 243 -5.54 5.72 7.06
CA SER A 243 -4.84 5.22 5.87
C SER A 243 -5.30 5.95 4.60
N ARG A 244 -4.46 5.92 3.56
CA ARG A 244 -4.77 6.44 2.22
C ARG A 244 -4.80 5.26 1.27
N ILE A 245 -5.97 4.99 0.69
CA ILE A 245 -6.24 3.81 -0.15
C ILE A 245 -6.75 4.32 -1.49
N ARG A 246 -5.84 4.55 -2.42
CA ARG A 246 -6.11 5.35 -3.61
C ARG A 246 -5.62 4.67 -4.88
N ASN A 247 -6.17 5.08 -6.02
CA ASN A 247 -5.67 4.71 -7.35
C ASN A 247 -5.48 3.19 -7.54
N ASN A 248 -6.32 2.36 -6.93
CA ASN A 248 -6.29 0.91 -7.17
C ASN A 248 -7.21 0.56 -8.35
N LEU A 249 -6.87 -0.51 -9.08
CA LEU A 249 -7.56 -0.89 -10.31
C LEU A 249 -8.98 -1.44 -10.07
N ALA A 250 -9.27 -1.86 -8.85
CA ALA A 250 -10.55 -2.39 -8.40
C ALA A 250 -10.88 -1.81 -7.01
N ASP A 251 -11.37 -2.63 -6.07
CA ASP A 251 -11.85 -2.21 -4.76
C ASP A 251 -10.79 -1.45 -3.94
N GLY A 252 -11.23 -0.51 -3.11
CA GLY A 252 -10.36 0.03 -2.06
C GLY A 252 -10.12 -1.02 -0.97
N VAL A 253 -11.20 -1.44 -0.30
CA VAL A 253 -11.19 -2.53 0.69
C VAL A 253 -12.38 -3.46 0.45
N ASN A 254 -12.14 -4.77 0.42
CA ASN A 254 -13.19 -5.77 0.49
C ASN A 254 -13.02 -6.68 1.70
N PHE A 255 -14.02 -6.68 2.60
CA PHE A 255 -14.16 -7.65 3.68
C PHE A 255 -14.97 -8.85 3.17
N ALA A 256 -14.25 -9.86 2.68
CA ALA A 256 -14.80 -11.05 2.06
C ALA A 256 -14.73 -12.28 2.97
N GLN A 257 -15.24 -13.43 2.50
CA GLN A 257 -15.00 -14.76 3.10
C GLN A 257 -15.24 -14.82 4.61
N GLY A 258 -16.35 -14.29 5.09
CA GLY A 258 -16.73 -14.34 6.50
C GLY A 258 -16.01 -13.37 7.42
N THR A 259 -15.19 -12.45 6.89
CA THR A 259 -14.58 -11.36 7.68
C THR A 259 -15.65 -10.65 8.51
N SER A 260 -15.41 -10.55 9.82
CA SER A 260 -16.44 -10.13 10.79
C SER A 260 -15.89 -9.16 11.83
N ASN A 261 -16.79 -8.40 12.45
CA ASN A 261 -16.49 -7.41 13.50
C ASN A 261 -15.34 -6.45 13.11
N SER A 262 -15.12 -6.25 11.81
CA SER A 262 -13.96 -5.54 11.27
C SER A 262 -14.33 -4.15 10.79
N THR A 263 -13.39 -3.22 10.83
CA THR A 263 -13.64 -1.79 10.64
C THR A 263 -12.66 -1.16 9.65
N VAL A 264 -13.16 -0.31 8.76
CA VAL A 264 -12.36 0.73 8.10
C VAL A 264 -12.79 2.10 8.62
N ARG A 265 -11.86 2.90 9.14
CA ARG A 265 -12.17 4.23 9.67
C ARG A 265 -11.11 5.28 9.47
N ASN A 266 -11.49 6.55 9.47
CA ASN A 266 -10.58 7.70 9.37
C ASN A 266 -9.58 7.55 8.21
N SER A 267 -10.05 7.04 7.07
CA SER A 267 -9.20 6.68 5.93
C SER A 267 -9.69 7.34 4.66
N SER A 268 -8.75 7.87 3.88
CA SER A 268 -9.04 8.48 2.58
C SER A 268 -9.12 7.40 1.51
N VAL A 269 -10.31 7.18 0.96
CA VAL A 269 -10.57 6.21 -0.11
C VAL A 269 -10.91 6.96 -1.40
N ARG A 270 -10.06 6.91 -2.42
CA ARG A 270 -10.19 7.78 -3.61
C ARG A 270 -9.76 7.10 -4.91
N ASN A 271 -10.48 7.36 -6.00
CA ASN A 271 -10.10 6.96 -7.36
C ASN A 271 -9.82 5.45 -7.51
N ASN A 272 -10.54 4.62 -6.77
CA ASN A 272 -10.49 3.16 -6.91
C ASN A 272 -11.43 2.73 -8.07
N GLY A 273 -11.08 1.65 -8.76
CA GLY A 273 -11.74 1.21 -9.99
C GLY A 273 -12.97 0.30 -9.81
N ASP A 274 -13.37 0.05 -8.57
CA ASP A 274 -14.56 -0.72 -8.18
C ASP A 274 -15.14 -0.12 -6.87
N ASP A 275 -15.88 -0.88 -6.07
CA ASP A 275 -16.37 -0.42 -4.77
C ASP A 275 -15.25 0.14 -3.87
N GLY A 276 -15.43 1.37 -3.35
CA GLY A 276 -14.44 1.97 -2.45
C GLY A 276 -14.25 1.15 -1.17
N LEU A 277 -15.36 0.77 -0.52
CA LEU A 277 -15.40 -0.06 0.67
C LEU A 277 -16.56 -1.06 0.55
N ALA A 278 -16.27 -2.36 0.59
CA ALA A 278 -17.25 -3.42 0.36
C ALA A 278 -17.20 -4.53 1.42
N VAL A 279 -18.36 -5.14 1.65
CA VAL A 279 -18.48 -6.41 2.40
C VAL A 279 -19.13 -7.43 1.46
N TRP A 280 -18.33 -8.33 0.90
CA TRP A 280 -18.84 -9.43 0.09
C TRP A 280 -18.88 -10.73 0.92
N THR A 281 -20.06 -11.10 1.41
CA THR A 281 -20.23 -12.31 2.25
C THR A 281 -20.19 -13.61 1.42
N SER A 282 -19.10 -13.83 0.70
CA SER A 282 -18.82 -15.06 -0.03
C SER A 282 -18.62 -16.24 0.92
N ASN A 283 -18.88 -17.46 0.42
CA ASN A 283 -18.88 -18.70 1.20
C ASN A 283 -17.95 -19.78 0.62
N VAL A 284 -16.93 -19.39 -0.15
CA VAL A 284 -15.98 -20.34 -0.75
C VAL A 284 -15.31 -21.15 0.37
N ASN A 285 -15.10 -22.44 0.13
CA ASN A 285 -14.53 -23.38 1.10
C ASN A 285 -15.27 -23.41 2.45
N GLY A 286 -16.57 -23.10 2.47
CA GLY A 286 -17.38 -23.12 3.68
C GLY A 286 -17.13 -21.95 4.63
N ALA A 287 -16.69 -20.79 4.13
CA ALA A 287 -16.62 -19.58 4.94
C ALA A 287 -18.01 -19.22 5.51
N PRO A 288 -18.10 -18.78 6.78
CA PRO A 288 -19.35 -18.31 7.34
C PRO A 288 -19.78 -16.98 6.70
N ALA A 289 -21.02 -16.55 6.95
CA ALA A 289 -21.45 -15.21 6.58
C ALA A 289 -20.67 -14.16 7.40
N GLY A 290 -20.15 -13.12 6.74
CA GLY A 290 -19.52 -11.99 7.42
C GLY A 290 -20.55 -11.14 8.14
N VAL A 291 -20.28 -10.76 9.39
CA VAL A 291 -21.23 -10.03 10.25
C VAL A 291 -20.56 -8.85 10.98
N ASN A 292 -21.36 -7.82 11.30
CA ASN A 292 -20.97 -6.69 12.15
C ASN A 292 -19.75 -5.88 11.67
N ASN A 293 -19.50 -5.83 10.37
CA ASN A 293 -18.46 -4.96 9.82
C ASN A 293 -18.91 -3.49 9.81
N THR A 294 -17.96 -2.57 9.94
CA THR A 294 -18.22 -1.14 10.05
C THR A 294 -17.35 -0.32 9.10
N PHE A 295 -17.96 0.59 8.36
CA PHE A 295 -17.25 1.63 7.61
C PHE A 295 -17.72 3.00 8.13
N SER A 296 -16.82 3.75 8.78
CA SER A 296 -17.17 5.01 9.47
C SER A 296 -16.06 6.04 9.37
N PHE A 297 -16.39 7.33 9.25
CA PHE A 297 -15.42 8.44 9.20
C PHE A 297 -14.42 8.34 8.02
N ASN A 298 -14.86 7.92 6.82
CA ASN A 298 -14.02 7.79 5.63
C ASN A 298 -14.36 8.84 4.57
#